data_AF-A0A2P5DS31-F1
#
_entry.id   AF-A0A2P5DS31-F1
#
_cell.length_a   1.000
_cell.length_b   1.000
_cell.length_c   1.000
_cell.angle_alpha   90.00
_cell.angle_beta   90.00
_cell.angle_gamma   90.00
#
_symmetry.space_group_name_H-M   'P 1'
#
loop_
_entity.id
_entity.type
_entity.pdbx_description
1 polymer ?
#
loop_
_entity_poly.entity_id
_entity_poly.type
_entity_poly.pdbx_seq_one_letter_code
_entity_poly.pdbx_strand_id
1 'polypeptide(L)' 'MIKKTIVAAMILFLVFSYRERVAAHAADCYDACSTACVQSNTRLMQRCDRKCQIKCGPDSTVKEHVDEAING' A
#
# COMPACT_ATOMS: atom_id res chain seq x y z
N MET A 1 -10.22 6.18 40.13
CA MET A 1 -10.23 7.00 38.89
C MET A 1 -9.19 6.52 37.88
N ILE A 2 -7.97 6.20 38.30
CA ILE A 2 -6.85 5.72 37.45
C ILE A 2 -7.20 4.49 36.57
N LYS A 3 -7.93 3.50 37.10
CA LYS A 3 -8.33 2.31 36.31
C LYS A 3 -9.23 2.65 35.11
N LYS A 4 -10.12 3.65 35.27
CA LYS A 4 -11.03 4.11 34.22
C LYS A 4 -10.29 4.93 33.15
N THR A 5 -9.28 5.70 33.55
CA THR A 5 -8.44 6.47 32.63
C THR A 5 -7.50 5.57 31.82
N ILE A 6 -7.00 4.48 32.41
CA ILE A 6 -6.19 3.48 31.69
C ILE A 6 -7.02 2.79 30.60
N VAL A 7 -8.25 2.36 30.92
CA VAL A 7 -9.15 1.72 29.94
C VAL A 7 -9.50 2.68 28.81
N ALA A 8 -9.81 3.95 29.13
CA ALA A 8 -10.09 4.97 28.12
C ALA A 8 -8.88 5.22 27.20
N ALA A 9 -7.66 5.27 27.76
CA ALA A 9 -6.43 5.43 26.99
C ALA A 9 -6.18 4.23 26.06
N MET A 10 -6.40 3.00 26.52
CA MET A 10 -6.23 1.80 25.67
C MET A 10 -7.22 1.79 24.49
N ILE A 11 -8.49 2.15 24.73
CA ILE A 11 -9.49 2.25 23.66
C ILE A 11 -9.08 3.31 22.64
N LEU A 12 -8.58 4.45 23.11
CA LEU A 12 -8.10 5.53 22.25
C LEU A 12 -6.91 5.08 21.37
N PHE A 13 -5.93 4.38 21.93
CA PHE A 13 -4.81 3.83 21.18
C PHE A 13 -5.26 2.85 20.09
N LEU A 14 -6.23 1.97 20.38
CA LEU A 14 -6.76 1.02 19.40
C LEU A 14 -7.48 1.73 18.23
N VAL A 15 -8.19 2.82 18.49
CA VAL A 15 -8.84 3.64 17.45
C VAL A 15 -7.81 4.34 16.57
N PHE A 16 -6.69 4.83 17.14
CA PHE A 16 -5.61 5.41 16.36
C PHE A 16 -4.86 4.36 15.51
N SER A 17 -4.63 3.15 16.03
CA SER A 17 -4.02 2.05 15.27
C SER A 17 -4.86 1.60 14.07
N TYR A 18 -6.17 1.81 14.09
CA TYR A 18 -7.06 1.47 12.97
C TYR A 18 -6.98 2.50 11.82
N ARG A 19 -6.42 3.69 12.05
CA ARG A 19 -6.53 4.85 11.16
C ARG A 19 -5.32 5.10 10.26
N GLU A 20 -4.60 4.07 9.84
CA GLU A 20 -3.59 4.23 8.79
C GLU A 20 -3.60 3.04 7.81
N ARG A 21 -4.67 2.96 7.00
CA ARG A 21 -4.44 2.55 5.61
C ARG A 21 -4.02 3.81 4.87
N VAL A 22 -2.75 4.16 4.99
CA VAL A 22 -2.15 5.15 4.09
C VAL A 22 -2.32 4.56 2.71
N ALA A 23 -3.23 5.14 1.91
CA ALA A 23 -3.38 4.75 0.52
C ALA A 23 -2.00 4.91 -0.11
N ALA A 24 -1.33 3.79 -0.39
CA ALA A 24 0.02 3.80 -0.92
C ALA A 24 0.02 4.75 -2.11
N HIS A 25 0.71 5.88 -1.98
CA HIS A 25 0.74 6.83 -3.09
C HIS A 25 1.39 6.12 -4.28
N ALA A 26 0.97 6.48 -5.50
CA ALA A 26 1.52 5.88 -6.72
C ALA A 26 3.06 5.96 -6.75
N ALA A 27 3.63 7.00 -6.11
CA ALA A 27 5.07 7.15 -5.87
C ALA A 27 5.64 6.05 -4.96
N ASP A 28 5.02 5.75 -3.82
CA ASP A 28 5.47 4.70 -2.89
C ASP A 28 5.35 3.31 -3.52
N CYS A 29 4.26 3.07 -4.27
CA CYS A 29 4.10 1.82 -5.03
C CYS A 29 5.17 1.68 -6.11
N TYR A 30 5.41 2.75 -6.89
CA TYR A 30 6.37 2.72 -7.99
C TYR A 30 7.79 2.54 -7.49
N ASP A 31 8.18 3.27 -6.44
CA ASP A 31 9.52 3.18 -5.85
C ASP A 31 9.77 1.77 -5.31
N ALA A 32 8.84 1.25 -4.51
CA ALA A 32 8.90 -0.13 -4.01
C ALA A 32 8.97 -1.17 -5.15
N CYS A 33 8.24 -0.97 -6.25
CA CYS A 33 8.28 -1.86 -7.40
C CYS A 33 9.62 -1.78 -8.16
N SER A 34 10.11 -0.56 -8.39
CA SER A 34 11.33 -0.29 -9.19
C SER A 34 12.61 -0.75 -8.49
N THR A 35 12.62 -0.84 -7.15
CA THR A 35 13.75 -1.42 -6.40
C THR A 35 14.05 -2.87 -6.81
N ALA A 36 13.03 -3.63 -7.26
CA ALA A 36 13.19 -4.99 -7.77
C ALA A 36 13.66 -5.05 -9.24
N CYS A 37 13.78 -3.91 -9.92
CA CYS A 37 14.15 -3.82 -11.33
C CYS A 37 15.67 -3.71 -11.58
N VAL A 38 16.50 -3.69 -10.52
CA VAL A 38 17.96 -3.56 -10.64
C VAL A 38 18.58 -4.79 -11.33
N GLN A 39 19.01 -4.61 -12.58
CA GLN A 39 19.56 -5.67 -13.42
C GLN A 39 20.53 -5.08 -14.46
N SER A 40 21.57 -5.84 -14.84
CA SER A 40 22.61 -5.40 -15.80
C SER A 40 22.11 -5.21 -17.24
N ASN A 41 21.04 -5.90 -17.62
CA ASN A 41 20.43 -5.80 -18.94
C ASN A 41 19.41 -4.65 -18.99
N THR A 42 19.76 -3.59 -19.70
CA THR A 42 18.94 -2.36 -19.82
C THR A 42 17.55 -2.61 -20.41
N ARG A 43 17.41 -3.56 -21.35
CA ARG A 43 16.12 -3.91 -21.95
C ARG A 43 15.18 -4.60 -20.95
N LEU A 44 15.73 -5.41 -20.05
CA LEU A 44 14.95 -6.06 -18.99
C LEU A 44 14.57 -5.06 -17.89
N MET A 45 15.48 -4.15 -17.55
CA MET A 45 15.22 -3.04 -16.63
C MET A 45 14.04 -2.17 -17.13
N GLN A 46 14.08 -1.72 -18.38
CA GLN A 46 12.98 -0.94 -18.99
C GLN A 46 11.64 -1.68 -19.04
N ARG A 47 11.67 -3.00 -19.25
CA ARG A 47 10.45 -3.83 -19.19
C ARG A 47 9.89 -3.91 -17.76
N CYS A 48 10.75 -4.02 -16.77
CA CYS A 48 10.37 -4.03 -15.37
C CYS A 48 9.75 -2.67 -14.97
N ASP A 49 10.36 -1.56 -15.35
CA ASP A 49 9.81 -0.21 -15.11
C ASP A 49 8.42 -0.04 -15.72
N ARG A 50 8.22 -0.48 -16.97
CA ARG A 50 6.88 -0.44 -17.60
C ARG A 50 5.84 -1.25 -16.81
N LYS A 51 6.21 -2.39 -16.22
CA LYS A 51 5.31 -3.16 -15.37
C LYS A 51 4.98 -2.42 -14.08
N CYS A 52 5.94 -1.71 -13.49
CA CYS A 52 5.71 -0.86 -12.33
C CYS A 52 4.75 0.30 -12.65
N GLN A 53 4.88 0.91 -13.84
CA GLN A 53 3.93 1.92 -14.31
C GLN A 53 2.50 1.38 -14.43
N ILE A 54 2.32 0.16 -14.93
CA ILE A 54 0.99 -0.47 -15.04
C ILE A 54 0.46 -0.86 -13.66
N LYS A 55 1.32 -1.42 -12.79
CA LYS A 55 0.94 -1.87 -11.44
C LYS A 55 0.61 -0.72 -10.49
N CYS A 56 1.24 0.43 -10.66
CA CYS A 56 1.11 1.58 -9.76
C CYS A 56 0.43 2.79 -10.41
N GLY A 57 0.18 2.74 -11.72
CA GLY A 57 -0.55 3.77 -12.45
C GLY A 57 -2.07 3.66 -12.25
N PRO A 58 -2.84 4.61 -12.80
CA PRO A 58 -4.28 4.70 -12.59
C PRO A 58 -5.07 3.45 -13.01
N ASP A 59 -4.49 2.57 -13.83
CA ASP A 59 -5.08 1.28 -14.23
C ASP A 59 -5.06 0.21 -13.11
N SER A 60 -4.34 0.45 -12.01
CA SER A 60 -4.21 -0.52 -10.90
C SER A 60 -5.41 -0.55 -9.97
N THR A 61 -6.13 0.57 -9.85
CA THR A 61 -7.35 0.70 -9.03
C THR A 61 -8.48 -0.18 -9.54
N VAL A 62 -8.50 -0.51 -10.84
CA VAL A 62 -9.49 -1.41 -11.45
C VAL A 62 -9.42 -2.82 -10.87
N LYS A 63 -8.24 -3.27 -10.40
CA LYS A 63 -8.09 -4.59 -9.77
C LYS A 63 -8.47 -4.63 -8.30
N GLU A 64 -8.22 -3.54 -7.57
CA GLU A 64 -8.52 -3.45 -6.14
C GLU A 64 -10.02 -3.58 -5.85
N HIS A 65 -10.88 -3.10 -6.76
CA HIS A 65 -12.34 -3.23 -6.63
C HIS A 65 -12.89 -4.64 -6.94
N VAL A 66 -12.10 -5.53 -7.56
CA VAL A 66 -12.53 -6.91 -7.84
C VAL A 66 -12.20 -7.84 -6.68
N ASP A 67 -11.08 -7.63 -5.99
CA ASP A 67 -10.69 -8.46 -4.84
C ASP A 67 -11.51 -8.17 -3.58
N GLU A 68 -12.04 -6.95 -3.44
CA GLU A 68 -12.97 -6.58 -2.35
C GLU A 68 -14.41 -7.09 -2.60
N ALA A 69 -14.80 -7.31 -3.87
CA ALA A 69 -16.12 -7.84 -4.23
C ALA A 69 -16.23 -9.37 -4.12
N ILE A 70 -15.11 -10.10 -4.02
CA ILE A 70 -15.09 -11.57 -3.93
C ILE A 70 -14.98 -12.07 -2.48
N ASN A 71 -14.49 -11.25 -1.55
CA ASN A 71 -14.32 -11.61 -0.13
C ASN A 71 -15.25 -10.83 0.83
N GLY A 72 -16.25 -10.12 0.30
CA GLY A 72 -17.31 -9.46 1.06
C GLY A 72 -18.51 -10.36 1.32
#